data_AF-S7ZK36-F1
#
_entry.id   AF-S7ZK36-F1
#
_cell.length_a   1.000
_cell.length_b   1.000
_cell.length_c   1.000
_cell.angle_alpha   90.00
_cell.angle_beta   90.00
_cell.angle_gamma   90.00
#
_symmetry.space_group_name_H-M   'P 1'
#
loop_
_entity.id
_entity.type
_entity.pdbx_description
1 polymer ?
#
loop_
_entity_poly.entity_id
_entity_poly.type
_entity_poly.pdbx_seq_one_letter_code
_entity_poly.pdbx_strand_id
1 'polypeptide(L)'
;MALDPKITFFGERRLKFVNALFAWGRKLSQVDADLQDAVRFLHGLEVDFDRFRLLVESEHTNYCFPLKCQIITHTIQDAMDTLRRQTLFNPGEVGQILEMIAQHIGRLSLSKQEGIDLYAEHMDGEAEKVNSLWTSRITLLDAKDETRRRRLQEIWERLHFTLPDCACLQCVRGA
;
A
#
# COMPACT_ATOMS: atom_id res chain seq x y z
N MET A 1 -19.69 -3.61 23.78
CA MET A 1 -20.22 -2.65 22.80
C MET A 1 -20.18 -3.32 21.44
N ALA A 2 -21.26 -3.30 20.65
CA ALA A 2 -21.23 -3.83 19.29
C ALA A 2 -20.33 -2.93 18.43
N LEU A 3 -19.41 -3.51 17.68
CA LEU A 3 -18.61 -2.77 16.69
C LEU A 3 -19.56 -2.21 15.61
N ASP A 4 -19.32 -0.98 15.18
CA ASP A 4 -20.07 -0.35 14.09
C ASP A 4 -19.96 -1.25 12.83
N PRO A 5 -21.09 -1.68 12.23
CA PRO A 5 -21.10 -2.52 11.03
C PRO A 5 -20.23 -1.97 9.88
N LYS A 6 -20.08 -0.64 9.77
CA LYS A 6 -19.20 -0.01 8.78
C LYS A 6 -17.72 -0.29 9.07
N ILE A 7 -17.32 -0.31 10.34
CA ILE A 7 -15.93 -0.62 10.75
C ILE A 7 -15.62 -2.09 10.47
N THR A 8 -16.54 -3.01 10.78
CA THR A 8 -16.38 -4.43 10.47
C THR A 8 -16.30 -4.67 8.97
N PHE A 9 -17.23 -4.10 8.19
CA PHE A 9 -17.22 -4.19 6.72
C PHE A 9 -15.92 -3.65 6.13
N PHE A 10 -15.44 -2.51 6.64
CA PHE A 10 -14.16 -1.93 6.23
C PHE A 10 -13.00 -2.89 6.49
N GLY A 11 -12.89 -3.42 7.71
CA GLY A 11 -11.81 -4.33 8.09
C GLY A 11 -11.74 -5.57 7.21
N GLU A 12 -12.89 -6.19 6.91
CA GLU A 12 -12.96 -7.37 6.03
C GLU A 12 -12.54 -7.05 4.59
N ARG A 13 -13.03 -5.94 4.03
CA ARG A 13 -12.70 -5.53 2.65
C ARG A 13 -11.24 -5.14 2.52
N ARG A 14 -10.72 -4.37 3.47
CA ARG A 14 -9.30 -4.05 3.59
C ARG A 14 -8.45 -5.32 3.58
N LEU A 15 -8.77 -6.29 4.44
CA LEU A 15 -8.01 -7.55 4.53
C LEU A 15 -8.02 -8.33 3.21
N LYS A 16 -9.15 -8.35 2.49
CA LYS A 16 -9.24 -8.98 1.16
C LYS A 16 -8.30 -8.32 0.16
N PHE A 17 -8.24 -6.99 0.12
CA PHE A 17 -7.31 -6.26 -0.75
C PHE A 17 -5.85 -6.58 -0.41
N VAL A 18 -5.48 -6.52 0.89
CA VAL A 18 -4.12 -6.79 1.36
C VAL A 18 -3.68 -8.21 0.98
N ASN A 19 -4.52 -9.20 1.27
CA ASN A 19 -4.21 -10.61 0.97
C ASN A 19 -4.06 -10.86 -0.54
N ALA A 20 -4.92 -10.25 -1.36
CA ALA A 20 -4.85 -10.37 -2.81
C ALA A 20 -3.56 -9.77 -3.37
N LEU A 21 -3.19 -8.57 -2.90
CA LEU A 21 -1.94 -7.91 -3.31
C LEU A 21 -0.71 -8.71 -2.89
N PHE A 22 -0.63 -9.22 -1.65
CA PHE A 22 0.48 -10.07 -1.23
C PHE A 22 0.57 -11.37 -2.04
N ALA A 23 -0.57 -11.99 -2.36
CA ALA A 23 -0.57 -13.19 -3.20
C ALA A 23 -0.03 -12.89 -4.61
N TRP A 24 -0.44 -11.76 -5.20
CA TRP A 24 0.03 -11.33 -6.51
C TRP A 24 1.48 -10.85 -6.50
N GLY A 25 1.94 -10.18 -5.46
CA GLY A 25 3.35 -9.79 -5.29
C GLY A 25 4.29 -10.99 -5.34
N ARG A 26 3.91 -12.07 -4.63
CA ARG A 26 4.63 -13.35 -4.70
C ARG A 26 4.56 -14.01 -6.08
N LYS A 27 3.38 -14.00 -6.72
CA LYS A 27 3.19 -14.59 -8.07
C LYS A 27 4.05 -13.87 -9.11
N LEU A 28 4.11 -12.54 -9.07
CA LEU A 28 4.90 -11.72 -10.00
C LEU A 28 6.42 -11.86 -9.80
N SER A 29 6.86 -12.31 -8.62
CA SER A 29 8.27 -12.61 -8.35
C SER A 29 8.72 -13.96 -8.95
N GLN A 30 7.81 -14.73 -9.54
CA GLN A 30 8.11 -16.00 -10.20
C GLN A 30 8.46 -15.77 -11.68
N VAL A 31 9.30 -16.64 -12.25
CA VAL A 31 9.84 -16.52 -13.61
C VAL A 31 8.75 -16.54 -14.69
N ASP A 32 7.66 -17.27 -14.46
CA ASP A 32 6.60 -17.51 -15.46
C ASP A 32 5.30 -16.73 -15.17
N ALA A 33 5.41 -15.58 -14.49
CA ALA A 33 4.24 -14.80 -14.12
C ALA A 33 3.50 -14.27 -15.37
N ASP A 34 2.20 -14.57 -15.47
CA ASP A 34 1.34 -14.01 -16.51
C ASP A 34 1.07 -12.51 -16.26
N LEU A 35 1.73 -11.67 -17.05
CA LEU A 35 1.63 -10.22 -16.95
C LEU A 35 0.26 -9.68 -17.36
N GLN A 36 -0.41 -10.32 -18.34
CA GLN A 36 -1.75 -9.90 -18.74
C GLN A 36 -2.75 -10.17 -17.63
N ASP A 37 -2.62 -11.32 -16.98
CA ASP A 37 -3.44 -11.67 -15.83
C ASP A 37 -3.21 -10.71 -14.65
N ALA A 38 -1.96 -10.33 -14.39
CA ALA A 38 -1.62 -9.34 -13.37
C ALA A 38 -2.23 -7.95 -13.66
N VAL A 39 -2.16 -7.48 -14.91
CA VAL A 39 -2.77 -6.21 -15.33
C VAL A 39 -4.29 -6.23 -15.16
N ARG A 40 -4.96 -7.33 -15.55
CA ARG A 40 -6.41 -7.49 -15.35
C ARG A 40 -6.79 -7.46 -13.88
N PHE A 41 -6.02 -8.17 -13.04
CA PHE A 41 -6.21 -8.15 -11.59
C PHE A 41 -6.08 -6.74 -11.02
N LEU A 42 -4.99 -6.02 -11.33
CA LEU A 42 -4.73 -4.69 -10.81
C LEU A 42 -5.79 -3.68 -11.26
N HIS A 43 -6.28 -3.79 -12.48
CA HIS A 43 -7.36 -2.93 -12.96
C HIS A 43 -8.68 -3.18 -12.21
N GLY A 44 -9.03 -4.45 -11.97
CA GLY A 44 -10.20 -4.78 -11.15
C GLY A 44 -10.05 -4.28 -9.71
N LEU A 45 -8.84 -4.44 -9.14
CA LEU A 45 -8.49 -3.99 -7.80
C LEU A 45 -8.60 -2.48 -7.65
N GLU A 46 -8.07 -1.71 -8.60
CA GLU A 46 -8.16 -0.25 -8.65
C GLU A 46 -9.62 0.21 -8.57
N VAL A 47 -10.48 -0.33 -9.45
CA VAL A 47 -11.91 0.03 -9.50
C VAL A 47 -12.62 -0.32 -8.20
N ASP A 48 -12.34 -1.49 -7.62
CA ASP A 48 -12.94 -1.92 -6.36
C ASP A 48 -12.44 -1.08 -5.18
N PHE A 49 -11.17 -0.68 -5.18
CA PHE A 49 -10.57 0.16 -4.15
C PHE A 49 -11.11 1.59 -4.19
N ASP A 50 -11.32 2.15 -5.38
CA ASP A 50 -11.96 3.47 -5.53
C ASP A 50 -13.41 3.47 -5.05
N ARG A 51 -14.18 2.42 -5.38
CA ARG A 51 -15.53 2.24 -4.84
C ARG A 51 -15.52 2.11 -3.32
N PHE A 52 -14.56 1.36 -2.79
CA PHE A 52 -14.36 1.19 -1.36
C PHE A 52 -14.09 2.54 -0.68
N ARG A 53 -13.18 3.36 -1.24
CA ARG A 53 -12.90 4.73 -0.77
C ARG A 53 -14.16 5.59 -0.69
N LEU A 54 -14.95 5.64 -1.78
CA LEU A 54 -16.18 6.46 -1.83
C LEU A 54 -17.23 6.04 -0.80
N LEU A 55 -17.35 4.73 -0.51
CA LEU A 55 -18.30 4.22 0.48
C LEU A 55 -17.94 4.60 1.92
N VAL A 56 -16.66 4.89 2.19
CA VAL A 56 -16.15 5.19 3.53
C VAL A 56 -15.84 6.67 3.76
N GLU A 57 -15.91 7.51 2.72
CA GLU A 57 -15.93 8.97 2.80
C GLU A 57 -17.21 9.45 3.52
N SER A 58 -17.24 9.28 4.84
CA SER A 58 -18.22 9.85 5.77
C SER A 58 -17.50 10.25 7.06
N GLU A 59 -18.17 11.03 7.92
CA GLU A 59 -17.69 11.79 9.11
C GLU A 59 -16.72 11.10 10.08
N HIS A 60 -16.45 9.80 9.91
CA HIS A 60 -15.62 8.96 10.76
C HIS A 60 -14.15 8.85 10.29
N THR A 61 -13.81 9.23 9.06
CA THR A 61 -12.40 9.13 8.60
C THR A 61 -11.53 10.30 9.06
N ASN A 62 -10.21 10.05 9.13
CA ASN A 62 -9.21 11.10 9.32
C ASN A 62 -9.00 11.89 8.03
N TYR A 63 -8.60 13.15 8.16
CA TYR A 63 -8.41 14.06 7.02
C TYR A 63 -7.41 13.53 5.98
N CYS A 64 -6.38 12.79 6.39
CA CYS A 64 -5.40 12.20 5.48
C CYS A 64 -5.93 10.98 4.69
N PHE A 65 -7.07 10.40 5.07
CA PHE A 65 -7.53 9.12 4.53
C PHE A 65 -7.83 9.17 3.02
N PRO A 66 -8.57 10.17 2.48
CA PRO A 66 -8.82 10.26 1.04
C PRO A 66 -7.52 10.41 0.23
N LEU A 67 -6.60 11.26 0.72
CA LEU A 67 -5.30 11.48 0.08
C LEU A 67 -4.45 10.19 0.04
N LYS A 68 -4.45 9.41 1.13
CA LYS A 68 -3.79 8.09 1.16
C LYS A 68 -4.38 7.14 0.14
N CYS A 69 -5.70 7.07 0.05
CA CYS A 69 -6.35 6.23 -0.95
C CYS A 69 -6.04 6.69 -2.38
N GLN A 70 -5.96 8.00 -2.63
CA GLN A 70 -5.60 8.54 -3.94
C GLN A 70 -4.16 8.16 -4.33
N ILE A 71 -3.19 8.31 -3.43
CA ILE A 71 -1.79 7.95 -3.68
C ILE A 71 -1.65 6.44 -3.93
N ILE A 72 -2.37 5.61 -3.19
CA ILE A 72 -2.44 4.16 -3.42
C ILE A 72 -2.97 3.87 -4.84
N THR A 73 -4.08 4.50 -5.22
CA THR A 73 -4.72 4.30 -6.53
C THR A 73 -3.77 4.68 -7.68
N HIS A 74 -3.11 5.83 -7.58
CA HIS A 74 -2.11 6.24 -8.57
C HIS A 74 -0.92 5.28 -8.62
N THR A 75 -0.48 4.74 -7.48
CA THR A 75 0.61 3.77 -7.46
C THR A 75 0.22 2.43 -8.09
N ILE A 76 -1.04 2.02 -7.98
CA ILE A 76 -1.59 0.86 -8.71
C ILE A 76 -1.60 1.14 -10.23
N GLN A 77 -2.01 2.34 -10.64
CA GLN A 77 -2.00 2.75 -12.04
C GLN A 77 -0.59 2.73 -12.63
N ASP A 78 0.40 3.27 -11.91
CA ASP A 78 1.82 3.23 -12.30
C ASP A 78 2.33 1.78 -12.46
N ALA A 79 1.95 0.89 -11.54
CA ALA A 79 2.29 -0.52 -11.60
C ALA A 79 1.70 -1.22 -12.83
N MET A 80 0.43 -0.95 -13.15
CA MET A 80 -0.21 -1.46 -14.38
C MET A 80 0.50 -0.98 -15.64
N ASP A 81 0.80 0.31 -15.71
CA ASP A 81 1.47 0.89 -16.87
C ASP A 81 2.89 0.34 -17.05
N THR A 82 3.59 0.09 -15.94
CA THR A 82 4.89 -0.59 -15.95
C THR A 82 4.77 -2.01 -16.50
N LEU A 83 3.81 -2.81 -16.03
CA LEU A 83 3.61 -4.18 -16.54
C LEU A 83 3.23 -4.21 -18.03
N ARG A 84 2.41 -3.26 -18.49
CA ARG A 84 2.00 -3.15 -19.90
C ARG A 84 3.13 -2.76 -20.82
N ARG A 85 3.94 -1.77 -20.40
CA ARG A 85 5.01 -1.19 -21.24
C ARG A 85 6.34 -1.91 -21.07
N GLN A 86 6.48 -2.73 -20.00
CA GLN A 86 7.73 -3.38 -19.58
C GLN A 86 8.89 -2.38 -19.43
N THR A 87 8.57 -1.18 -18.97
CA THR A 87 9.53 -0.09 -18.78
C THR A 87 9.71 0.21 -17.30
N LEU A 88 10.93 0.58 -16.89
CA LEU A 88 11.31 1.03 -15.54
C LEU A 88 11.42 -0.07 -14.47
N PHE A 89 10.45 -0.98 -14.37
CA PHE A 89 10.48 -2.11 -13.44
C PHE A 89 10.24 -3.45 -14.13
N ASN A 90 10.92 -4.49 -13.64
CA ASN A 90 10.64 -5.88 -13.98
C ASN A 90 9.42 -6.41 -13.17
N PRO A 91 8.84 -7.55 -13.56
CA PRO A 91 7.67 -8.10 -12.86
C PRO A 91 7.88 -8.32 -11.36
N GLY A 92 9.05 -8.81 -10.93
CA GLY A 92 9.36 -9.01 -9.52
C GLY A 92 9.46 -7.71 -8.72
N GLU A 93 9.94 -6.64 -9.33
CA GLU A 93 9.93 -5.29 -8.74
C GLU A 93 8.52 -4.74 -8.64
N VAL A 94 7.67 -4.95 -9.65
CA VAL A 94 6.24 -4.65 -9.53
C VAL A 94 5.62 -5.46 -8.39
N GLY A 95 6.03 -6.72 -8.22
CA GLY A 95 5.63 -7.54 -7.09
C GLY A 95 5.94 -6.88 -5.74
N GLN A 96 7.15 -6.35 -5.56
CA GLN A 96 7.52 -5.60 -4.36
C GLN A 96 6.66 -4.34 -4.18
N ILE A 97 6.37 -3.60 -5.25
CA ILE A 97 5.46 -2.45 -5.21
C ILE A 97 4.06 -2.87 -4.72
N LEU A 98 3.54 -4.01 -5.17
CA LEU A 98 2.25 -4.53 -4.70
C LEU A 98 2.27 -4.85 -3.20
N GLU A 99 3.37 -5.39 -2.69
CA GLU A 99 3.55 -5.65 -1.26
C GLU A 99 3.62 -4.35 -0.45
N MET A 100 4.29 -3.31 -0.97
CA MET A 100 4.27 -1.98 -0.35
C MET A 100 2.84 -1.43 -0.30
N ILE A 101 2.11 -1.45 -1.42
CA ILE A 101 0.71 -1.02 -1.45
C ILE A 101 -0.13 -1.80 -0.44
N ALA A 102 0.07 -3.13 -0.35
CA ALA A 102 -0.64 -3.98 0.61
C ALA A 102 -0.40 -3.54 2.06
N GLN A 103 0.85 -3.21 2.41
CA GLN A 103 1.19 -2.70 3.74
C GLN A 103 0.47 -1.39 4.05
N HIS A 104 0.45 -0.45 3.08
CA HIS A 104 -0.20 0.83 3.27
C HIS A 104 -1.73 0.73 3.33
N ILE A 105 -2.35 -0.13 2.52
CA ILE A 105 -3.78 -0.45 2.64
C ILE A 105 -4.08 -1.07 4.01
N GLY A 106 -3.23 -1.98 4.47
CA GLY A 106 -3.39 -2.67 5.77
C GLY A 106 -3.40 -1.71 6.97
N ARG A 107 -2.60 -0.64 6.89
CA ARG A 107 -2.54 0.41 7.91
C ARG A 107 -3.77 1.31 7.93
N LEU A 108 -4.53 1.41 6.84
CA LEU A 108 -5.71 2.30 6.77
C LEU A 108 -6.69 1.95 7.86
N SER A 109 -7.17 2.93 8.60
CA SER A 109 -8.19 2.75 9.63
C SER A 109 -9.26 3.83 9.53
N LEU A 110 -10.49 3.46 9.87
CA LEU A 110 -11.61 4.39 10.03
C LEU A 110 -11.73 4.93 11.46
N SER A 111 -10.91 4.45 12.40
CA SER A 111 -10.95 4.95 13.77
C SER A 111 -10.17 6.26 13.90
N LYS A 112 -10.78 7.25 14.56
CA LYS A 112 -10.11 8.47 15.02
C LYS A 112 -9.37 8.26 16.36
N GLN A 113 -9.57 7.13 17.02
CA GLN A 113 -8.99 6.78 18.31
C GLN A 113 -7.97 5.65 18.17
N GLU A 114 -6.84 5.79 18.87
CA GLU A 114 -5.83 4.75 19.05
C GLU A 114 -6.45 3.49 19.70
N GLY A 115 -5.99 2.28 19.33
CA GLY A 115 -6.26 1.06 20.10
C GLY A 115 -7.46 0.19 19.69
N ILE A 116 -8.23 0.52 18.64
CA ILE A 116 -9.40 -0.30 18.23
C ILE A 116 -9.09 -1.22 17.04
N ASP A 117 -8.12 -0.87 16.22
CA ASP A 117 -7.81 -1.59 14.97
C ASP A 117 -6.46 -2.30 15.07
N LEU A 118 -6.43 -3.40 15.83
CA LEU A 118 -5.24 -4.22 16.09
C LEU A 118 -4.54 -4.68 14.81
N TYR A 119 -5.29 -4.86 13.72
CA TYR A 119 -4.71 -5.22 12.43
C TYR A 119 -3.97 -4.04 11.81
N ALA A 120 -4.54 -2.83 11.82
CA ALA A 120 -3.85 -1.64 11.35
C ALA A 120 -2.57 -1.39 12.16
N GLU A 121 -2.61 -1.59 13.49
CA GLU A 121 -1.44 -1.46 14.37
C GLU A 121 -0.36 -2.51 14.06
N HIS A 122 -0.76 -3.76 13.83
CA HIS A 122 0.17 -4.80 13.40
C HIS A 122 0.84 -4.44 12.08
N MET A 123 0.06 -4.00 11.09
CA MET A 123 0.58 -3.58 9.79
C MET A 123 1.45 -2.33 9.87
N ASP A 124 1.19 -1.44 10.83
CA ASP A 124 2.04 -0.28 11.13
C ASP A 124 3.42 -0.73 11.63
N GLY A 125 3.47 -1.66 12.58
CA GLY A 125 4.72 -2.24 13.06
C GLY A 125 5.50 -3.01 11.99
N GLU A 126 4.82 -3.71 11.08
CA GLU A 126 5.49 -4.33 9.92
C GLU A 126 6.04 -3.27 8.96
N ALA A 127 5.31 -2.19 8.72
CA ALA A 127 5.78 -1.10 7.86
C ALA A 127 6.98 -0.35 8.47
N GLU A 128 7.06 -0.18 9.80
CA GLU A 128 8.23 0.42 10.46
C GLU A 128 9.50 -0.41 10.24
N LYS A 129 9.40 -1.75 10.31
CA LYS A 129 10.53 -2.65 10.01
C LYS A 129 11.02 -2.45 8.58
N VAL A 130 10.08 -2.37 7.63
CA VAL A 130 10.39 -2.15 6.21
C VAL A 130 10.95 -0.74 5.98
N ASN A 131 10.43 0.26 6.67
CA ASN A 131 10.94 1.63 6.62
C ASN A 131 12.41 1.70 7.05
N SER A 132 12.78 0.96 8.09
CA SER A 132 14.18 0.87 8.55
C SER A 132 15.12 0.31 7.49
N LEU A 133 14.64 -0.63 6.66
CA LEU A 133 15.41 -1.20 5.55
C LEU A 133 15.64 -0.17 4.44
N TRP A 134 14.58 0.54 4.03
CA TRP A 134 14.65 1.54 2.95
C TRP A 134 15.42 2.80 3.34
N THR A 135 15.30 3.24 4.59
CA THR A 135 16.00 4.42 5.11
C THR A 135 17.45 4.13 5.51
N SER A 136 17.88 2.86 5.53
CA SER A 136 19.28 2.53 5.76
C SER A 136 20.16 3.16 4.68
N ARG A 137 21.11 4.01 5.11
CA ARG A 137 22.02 4.76 4.22
C ARG A 137 23.18 3.90 3.70
N ILE A 138 23.03 2.58 3.69
CA ILE A 138 24.06 1.67 3.21
C ILE A 138 23.96 1.60 1.70
N THR A 139 24.89 2.28 1.01
CA THR A 139 25.02 2.19 -0.45
C THR A 139 25.40 0.78 -0.85
N LEU A 140 24.67 0.17 -1.78
CA LEU A 140 25.05 -1.13 -2.34
C LEU A 140 26.29 -0.99 -3.23
N LEU A 141 27.12 -2.03 -3.28
CA LEU A 141 28.35 -2.06 -4.08
C LEU A 141 28.05 -2.10 -5.59
N ASP A 142 26.91 -2.65 -5.99
CA ASP A 142 26.46 -2.72 -7.38
C ASP A 142 25.59 -1.49 -7.74
N ALA A 143 26.01 -0.76 -8.79
CA ALA A 143 25.35 0.47 -9.22
C ALA A 143 23.94 0.26 -9.81
N LYS A 144 23.66 -0.91 -10.41
CA LYS A 144 22.33 -1.24 -10.95
C LYS A 144 21.39 -1.59 -9.80
N ASP A 145 21.85 -2.37 -8.83
CA ASP A 145 21.06 -2.70 -7.65
C ASP A 145 20.79 -1.46 -6.79
N GLU A 146 21.76 -0.55 -6.67
CA GLU A 146 21.57 0.72 -5.98
C GLU A 146 20.54 1.62 -6.70
N THR A 147 20.58 1.69 -8.03
CA THR A 147 19.59 2.44 -8.82
C THR A 147 18.18 1.85 -8.65
N ARG A 148 18.08 0.51 -8.69
CA ARG A 148 16.84 -0.22 -8.43
C ARG A 148 16.30 0.07 -7.03
N ARG A 149 17.15 -0.05 -6.01
CA ARG A 149 16.81 0.22 -4.61
C ARG A 149 16.26 1.63 -4.43
N ARG A 150 16.90 2.64 -5.02
CA ARG A 150 16.44 4.04 -4.96
C ARG A 150 15.06 4.24 -5.56
N ARG A 151 14.77 3.65 -6.73
CA ARG A 151 13.44 3.77 -7.34
C ARG A 151 12.34 3.15 -6.48
N LEU A 152 12.62 2.00 -5.86
CA LEU A 152 11.69 1.36 -4.93
C LEU A 152 11.53 2.16 -3.63
N GLN A 153 12.63 2.76 -3.15
CA GLN A 153 12.62 3.67 -2.01
C GLN A 153 11.76 4.91 -2.28
N GLU A 154 11.85 5.53 -3.46
CA GLU A 154 11.01 6.67 -3.85
C GLU A 154 9.51 6.32 -3.82
N ILE A 155 9.14 5.11 -4.28
CA ILE A 155 7.76 4.62 -4.21
C ILE A 155 7.33 4.41 -2.77
N TRP A 156 8.20 3.82 -1.94
CA TRP A 156 7.95 3.63 -0.51
C TRP A 156 7.70 4.98 0.18
N GLU A 157 8.59 5.96 -0.01
CA GLU A 157 8.47 7.29 0.58
C GLU A 157 7.19 8.01 0.15
N ARG A 158 6.80 7.87 -1.13
CA ARG A 158 5.54 8.41 -1.65
C ARG A 158 4.32 7.79 -0.95
N LEU A 159 4.30 6.48 -0.75
CA LEU A 159 3.22 5.78 -0.05
C LEU A 159 3.23 6.06 1.47
N HIS A 160 4.41 6.27 2.05
CA HIS A 160 4.64 6.56 3.47
C HIS A 160 4.51 8.05 3.82
N PHE A 161 3.75 8.82 3.06
CA PHE A 161 3.59 10.24 3.38
C PHE A 161 2.83 10.47 4.70
N THR A 162 3.21 11.56 5.36
CA THR A 162 2.51 12.12 6.51
C THR A 162 1.89 13.45 6.17
N LEU A 163 0.82 13.79 6.89
CA LEU A 163 0.12 15.05 6.73
C LEU A 163 0.25 15.81 8.05
N PRO A 164 0.82 17.03 8.03
CA PRO A 164 0.82 17.90 9.19
C PRO A 164 -0.60 18.06 9.75
N ASP A 165 -0.72 18.18 11.06
CA ASP A 165 -1.99 18.40 11.77
C ASP A 165 -3.02 17.25 11.68
N CYS A 166 -2.65 16.10 11.11
CA CYS A 166 -3.47 14.89 11.15
C CYS A 166 -3.10 14.01 12.35
N ALA A 167 -3.99 13.91 13.33
CA ALA A 167 -3.78 13.14 14.57
C ALA A 167 -3.91 11.61 14.41
N CYS A 168 -3.95 11.08 13.18
CA CYS A 168 -4.01 9.63 13.00
C CYS A 168 -2.65 8.98 13.24
N LEU A 169 -2.64 7.72 13.69
CA LEU A 169 -1.41 6.96 13.98
C LEU A 169 -0.39 7.02 12.83
N GLN A 170 -0.85 6.91 11.59
CA GLN A 170 0.04 6.94 10.42
C GLN A 170 0.70 8.29 10.17
N CYS A 171 0.06 9.40 10.53
CA CYS A 171 0.61 10.75 10.35
C CYS A 171 1.45 11.18 11.56
N VAL A 172 1.10 10.71 12.77
CA VAL A 172 1.86 10.99 13.99
C VAL A 172 3.18 10.21 14.03
N ARG A 173 3.17 8.92 13.62
CA ARG A 173 4.35 8.05 13.71
C ARG A 173 5.26 8.08 12.49
N GLY A 174 4.76 8.53 11.34
CA GLY A 174 5.58 8.71 10.14
C GLY A 174 6.27 10.08 10.07
N ALA A 175 6.04 10.96 11.04
CA ALA A 175 6.62 12.31 11.13
C ALA A 175 7.99 12.30 11.82
#